data_AF-A0A524CH58-F1
#
_entry.id   AF-A0A524CH58-F1
#
_cell.length_a   1.000
_cell.length_b   1.000
_cell.length_c   1.000
_cell.angle_alpha   90.00
_cell.angle_beta   90.00
_cell.angle_gamma   90.00
#
_symmetry.space_group_name_H-M   'P 1'
#
loop_
_entity.id
_entity.type
_entity.pdbx_description
1 polymer ?
#
loop_
_entity_poly.entity_id
_entity_poly.type
_entity_poly.pdbx_seq_one_letter_code
_entity_poly.pdbx_strand_id
1 'polypeptide(L)'
;MKKKSYQVLIDTDPGLGRKGKDVDDGLALFFILNNPEIFSVEGITTVYGNTKVNIGFKLLEKYLELTDKSNIPHFKGLSSSDYLGELNPASEFMINQVKKYPKQLTLIALGPLTNVATALEHYPDFLNNLKQVIFMGGVIESTKNKFSPQFIFEEAIFDTTEFNFYQDPQATKSVIETKTATSRIGIGLDICTQVIFTRDHLKKLKKVKTQLIEYIIPYLESWLKIWEFN
;
A
#
# COMPACT_ATOMS: atom_id res chain seq x y z
N MET A 1 15.80 22.16 15.60
CA MET A 1 15.79 21.75 14.17
C MET A 1 14.38 21.27 13.85
N LYS A 2 13.66 21.89 12.90
CA LYS A 2 12.36 21.35 12.47
C LYS A 2 12.63 19.98 11.83
N LYS A 3 12.16 18.89 12.44
CA LYS A 3 12.24 17.52 11.89
C LYS A 3 11.55 17.58 10.52
N LYS A 4 12.25 17.17 9.45
CA LYS A 4 11.67 17.17 8.10
C LYS A 4 10.47 16.21 8.12
N SER A 5 9.27 16.72 7.93
CA SER A 5 8.07 15.92 7.70
C SER A 5 8.06 15.49 6.23
N TYR A 6 7.87 14.20 5.97
CA TYR A 6 7.65 13.67 4.64
C TYR A 6 6.22 13.99 4.23
N GLN A 7 6.06 14.83 3.21
CA GLN A 7 4.76 15.08 2.61
C GLN A 7 4.42 13.90 1.69
N VAL A 8 3.37 13.15 2.04
CA VAL A 8 3.07 11.87 1.42
C VAL A 8 1.67 11.81 0.82
N LEU A 9 1.57 11.10 -0.30
CA LEU A 9 0.34 10.62 -0.91
C LEU A 9 0.41 9.10 -0.89
N ILE A 10 -0.67 8.42 -0.48
CA ILE A 10 -0.65 6.96 -0.28
C ILE A 10 -1.70 6.32 -1.18
N ASP A 11 -1.35 5.26 -1.91
CA ASP A 11 -2.28 4.44 -2.69
C ASP A 11 -2.21 2.99 -2.16
N THR A 12 -3.35 2.40 -1.76
CA THR A 12 -3.38 1.20 -0.89
C THR A 12 -4.62 0.34 -1.12
N ASP A 13 -4.58 -0.94 -0.80
CA ASP A 13 -5.67 -1.90 -0.99
C ASP A 13 -6.03 -2.64 0.31
N PRO A 14 -6.37 -1.91 1.40
CA PRO A 14 -6.30 -2.44 2.75
C PRO A 14 -7.17 -3.67 3.03
N GLY A 15 -6.61 -4.62 3.79
CA GLY A 15 -7.28 -5.87 4.21
C GLY A 15 -7.51 -6.04 5.72
N LEU A 16 -6.80 -5.30 6.57
CA LEU A 16 -6.90 -5.40 8.04
C LEU A 16 -8.33 -5.05 8.50
N GLY A 17 -8.98 -5.93 9.25
CA GLY A 17 -10.43 -5.78 9.53
C GLY A 17 -11.26 -6.91 8.92
N ARG A 18 -10.61 -7.78 8.14
CA ARG A 18 -11.17 -9.02 7.62
C ARG A 18 -10.33 -10.21 8.04
N LYS A 19 -10.97 -11.23 8.60
CA LYS A 19 -10.29 -12.49 8.93
C LYS A 19 -9.81 -13.15 7.65
N GLY A 20 -8.57 -13.62 7.66
CA GLY A 20 -7.94 -14.30 6.53
C GLY A 20 -7.58 -13.42 5.34
N LYS A 21 -7.43 -12.11 5.55
CA LYS A 21 -6.87 -11.17 4.57
C LYS A 21 -5.53 -10.63 5.07
N ASP A 22 -4.74 -10.11 4.14
CA ASP A 22 -3.51 -9.43 4.50
C ASP A 22 -3.80 -8.20 5.38
N VAL A 23 -2.84 -7.89 6.24
CA VAL A 23 -2.94 -6.89 7.31
C VAL A 23 -1.89 -5.79 7.17
N ASP A 24 -0.91 -5.98 6.29
CA ASP A 24 0.25 -5.13 6.07
C ASP A 24 -0.11 -3.68 5.70
N ASP A 25 -1.01 -3.45 4.74
CA ASP A 25 -1.51 -2.11 4.40
C ASP A 25 -2.04 -1.37 5.63
N GLY A 26 -2.87 -2.05 6.42
CA GLY A 26 -3.46 -1.48 7.64
C GLY A 26 -2.38 -1.13 8.66
N LEU A 27 -1.41 -2.02 8.89
CA LEU A 27 -0.29 -1.76 9.77
C LEU A 27 0.58 -0.58 9.31
N ALA A 28 0.86 -0.48 8.00
CA ALA A 28 1.61 0.62 7.41
C ALA A 28 0.87 1.95 7.57
N LEU A 29 -0.43 1.98 7.29
CA LEU A 29 -1.27 3.17 7.48
C LEU A 29 -1.32 3.58 8.95
N PHE A 30 -1.54 2.65 9.89
CA PHE A 30 -1.55 2.98 11.31
C PHE A 30 -0.19 3.52 11.78
N PHE A 31 0.92 2.99 11.27
CA PHE A 31 2.24 3.56 11.54
C PHE A 31 2.33 5.00 11.02
N ILE A 32 1.99 5.26 9.75
CA ILE A 32 2.09 6.60 9.16
C ILE A 32 1.18 7.61 9.90
N LEU A 33 -0.08 7.25 10.12
CA LEU A 33 -1.10 8.14 10.70
C LEU A 33 -0.83 8.51 12.17
N ASN A 34 -0.16 7.62 12.91
CA ASN A 34 0.20 7.85 14.32
C ASN A 34 1.57 8.50 14.52
N ASN A 35 2.30 8.84 13.43
CA ASN A 35 3.59 9.54 13.51
C ASN A 35 3.57 10.89 12.74
N PRO A 36 2.70 11.85 13.13
CA PRO A 36 2.53 13.13 12.42
C PRO A 36 3.77 14.04 12.46
N GLU A 37 4.71 13.79 13.37
CA GLU A 37 6.00 14.47 13.40
C GLU A 37 6.98 13.98 12.32
N ILE A 38 6.67 12.83 11.70
CA ILE A 38 7.43 12.24 10.59
C ILE A 38 6.69 12.42 9.27
N PHE A 39 5.36 12.30 9.23
CA PHE A 39 4.56 12.31 8.01
C PHE A 39 3.52 13.42 7.98
N SER A 40 3.41 14.10 6.85
CA SER A 40 2.29 14.98 6.49
C SER A 40 1.51 14.31 5.38
N VAL A 41 0.38 13.68 5.73
CA VAL A 41 -0.43 12.92 4.78
C VAL A 41 -1.38 13.86 4.04
N GLU A 42 -1.13 14.07 2.76
CA GLU A 42 -1.93 14.95 1.90
C GLU A 42 -3.20 14.27 1.36
N GLY A 43 -3.22 12.94 1.37
CA GLY A 43 -4.39 12.15 1.04
C GLY A 43 -4.07 10.67 0.86
N ILE A 44 -5.13 9.87 0.79
CA ILE A 44 -5.04 8.42 0.65
C ILE A 44 -6.03 7.95 -0.40
N THR A 45 -5.57 7.21 -1.39
CA THR A 45 -6.41 6.57 -2.40
C THR A 45 -6.48 5.07 -2.18
N THR A 46 -7.61 4.46 -2.54
CA THR A 46 -7.71 2.99 -2.54
C THR A 46 -7.70 2.40 -3.94
N VAL A 47 -7.12 1.22 -4.07
CA VAL A 47 -7.15 0.38 -5.28
C VAL A 47 -7.64 -1.02 -4.92
N TYR A 48 -7.96 -1.85 -5.91
CA TYR A 48 -8.23 -3.27 -5.71
C TYR A 48 -6.94 -4.05 -5.40
N GLY A 49 -7.08 -5.28 -4.90
CA GLY A 49 -5.95 -6.20 -4.68
C GLY A 49 -6.29 -7.18 -3.56
N ASN A 50 -5.65 -7.03 -2.41
CA ASN A 50 -5.92 -7.73 -1.14
C ASN A 50 -7.42 -7.82 -0.84
N THR A 51 -8.15 -6.72 -1.10
CA THR A 51 -9.61 -6.69 -1.06
C THR A 51 -10.23 -6.04 -2.31
N LYS A 52 -11.54 -6.27 -2.49
CA LYS A 52 -12.32 -5.49 -3.46
C LYS A 52 -12.30 -4.03 -3.04
N VAL A 53 -12.12 -3.11 -3.99
CA VAL A 53 -11.91 -1.68 -3.70
C VAL A 53 -13.01 -1.06 -2.81
N ASN A 54 -14.28 -1.46 -2.96
CA ASN A 54 -15.37 -0.97 -2.09
C ASN A 54 -15.23 -1.40 -0.63
N ILE A 55 -14.64 -2.57 -0.39
CA ILE A 55 -14.39 -3.08 0.96
C ILE A 55 -13.16 -2.38 1.53
N GLY A 56 -12.07 -2.29 0.76
CA GLY A 56 -10.86 -1.57 1.15
C GLY A 56 -11.16 -0.10 1.50
N PHE A 57 -11.99 0.58 0.70
CA PHE A 57 -12.40 1.96 0.98
C PHE A 57 -13.13 2.11 2.33
N LYS A 58 -14.06 1.19 2.64
CA LYS A 58 -14.75 1.18 3.96
C LYS A 58 -13.80 0.88 5.11
N LEU A 59 -12.80 0.02 4.88
CA LEU A 59 -11.76 -0.24 5.89
C LEU A 59 -10.89 0.99 6.11
N LEU A 60 -10.50 1.70 5.05
CA LEU A 60 -9.78 2.96 5.15
C LEU A 60 -10.57 3.99 5.97
N GLU A 61 -11.85 4.18 5.69
CA GLU A 61 -12.71 5.07 6.50
C GLU A 61 -12.68 4.68 7.97
N LYS A 62 -12.72 3.37 8.27
CA LYS A 62 -12.62 2.88 9.64
C LYS A 62 -11.26 3.16 10.27
N TYR A 63 -10.16 3.04 9.51
CA TYR A 63 -8.82 3.32 10.02
C TYR A 63 -8.62 4.80 10.34
N LEU A 64 -9.16 5.68 9.50
CA LEU A 64 -9.14 7.12 9.71
C LEU A 64 -9.95 7.50 10.95
N GLU A 65 -11.11 6.88 11.16
CA GLU A 65 -11.90 7.04 12.40
C GLU A 65 -11.10 6.59 13.64
N LEU A 66 -10.48 5.41 13.59
CA LEU A 66 -9.71 4.84 14.71
C LEU A 66 -8.43 5.62 15.06
N THR A 67 -8.01 6.55 14.21
CA THR A 67 -6.80 7.37 14.39
C THR A 67 -7.10 8.86 14.52
N ASP A 68 -8.38 9.25 14.60
CA ASP A 68 -8.84 10.63 14.60
C ASP A 68 -8.31 11.44 13.39
N LYS A 69 -8.28 10.81 12.21
CA LYS A 69 -7.77 11.36 10.93
C LYS A 69 -8.82 11.42 9.82
N SER A 70 -10.12 11.39 10.15
CA SER A 70 -11.21 11.44 9.17
C SER A 70 -11.23 12.70 8.29
N ASN A 71 -10.45 13.72 8.63
CA ASN A 71 -10.28 14.94 7.83
C ASN A 71 -9.27 14.80 6.68
N ILE A 72 -8.48 13.72 6.62
CA ILE A 72 -7.56 13.47 5.51
C ILE A 72 -8.40 13.18 4.25
N PRO A 73 -8.15 13.87 3.12
CA PRO A 73 -8.83 13.57 1.87
C PRO A 73 -8.57 12.12 1.43
N HIS A 74 -9.64 11.39 1.12
CA HIS A 74 -9.52 10.01 0.68
C HIS A 74 -10.51 9.67 -0.43
N PHE A 75 -10.04 8.93 -1.43
CA PHE A 75 -10.79 8.67 -2.65
C PHE A 75 -10.69 7.22 -3.07
N LYS A 76 -11.83 6.68 -3.49
CA LYS A 76 -11.91 5.33 -4.02
C LYS A 76 -11.42 5.32 -5.46
N GLY A 77 -10.49 4.43 -5.78
CA GLY A 77 -9.95 4.24 -7.12
C GLY A 77 -10.56 3.05 -7.86
N LEU A 78 -9.76 2.48 -8.75
CA LEU A 78 -10.20 1.46 -9.69
C LEU A 78 -10.47 0.11 -9.03
N SER A 79 -11.38 -0.65 -9.64
CA SER A 79 -11.89 -1.91 -9.08
C SER A 79 -11.28 -3.18 -9.66
N SER A 80 -10.59 -3.07 -10.80
CA SER A 80 -9.78 -4.11 -11.45
C SER A 80 -8.83 -3.47 -12.46
N SER A 81 -7.88 -4.26 -12.97
CA SER A 81 -6.95 -3.88 -14.05
C SER A 81 -7.65 -3.57 -15.37
N ASP A 82 -8.87 -4.08 -15.57
CA ASP A 82 -9.63 -3.90 -16.82
C ASP A 82 -9.96 -2.43 -17.10
N TYR A 83 -9.93 -1.60 -16.05
CA TYR A 83 -10.23 -0.18 -16.10
C TYR A 83 -8.95 0.69 -16.13
N LEU A 84 -7.78 0.10 -16.39
CA LEU A 84 -6.54 0.85 -16.57
C LEU A 84 -6.73 1.94 -17.65
N GLY A 85 -6.36 3.18 -17.34
CA GLY A 85 -6.53 4.33 -18.22
C GLY A 85 -7.88 5.04 -18.06
N GLU A 86 -8.85 4.48 -17.32
CA GLU A 86 -10.09 5.17 -17.00
C GLU A 86 -9.90 6.16 -15.84
N LEU A 87 -10.00 7.45 -16.15
CA LEU A 87 -9.89 8.50 -15.15
C LEU A 87 -11.00 8.36 -14.09
N ASN A 88 -10.60 8.41 -12.83
CA ASN A 88 -11.45 8.15 -11.67
C ASN A 88 -11.08 9.10 -10.51
N PRO A 89 -11.89 9.17 -9.43
CA PRO A 89 -11.64 10.10 -8.33
C PRO A 89 -10.26 9.96 -7.67
N ALA A 90 -9.70 8.74 -7.56
CA ALA A 90 -8.37 8.55 -7.00
C ALA A 90 -7.29 9.12 -7.93
N SER A 91 -7.23 8.69 -9.19
CA SER A 91 -6.21 9.17 -10.13
C SER A 91 -6.32 10.67 -10.40
N GLU A 92 -7.53 11.22 -10.51
CA GLU A 92 -7.75 12.66 -10.64
C GLU A 92 -7.24 13.42 -9.41
N PHE A 93 -7.54 12.93 -8.20
CA PHE A 93 -7.03 13.51 -6.97
C PHE A 93 -5.50 13.48 -6.92
N MET A 94 -4.88 12.34 -7.27
CA MET A 94 -3.42 12.22 -7.32
C MET A 94 -2.81 13.25 -8.26
N ILE A 95 -3.34 13.39 -9.49
CA ILE A 95 -2.88 14.37 -10.47
C ILE A 95 -2.98 15.79 -9.90
N ASN A 96 -4.11 16.14 -9.30
CA ASN A 96 -4.35 17.47 -8.75
C ASN A 96 -3.38 17.80 -7.60
N GLN A 97 -3.12 16.84 -6.71
CA GLN A 97 -2.17 17.02 -5.60
C GLN A 97 -0.73 17.18 -6.12
N VAL A 98 -0.31 16.37 -7.10
CA VAL A 98 1.02 16.48 -7.71
C VAL A 98 1.20 17.81 -8.45
N LYS A 99 0.18 18.30 -9.15
CA LYS A 99 0.19 19.64 -9.78
C LYS A 99 0.26 20.77 -8.75
N LYS A 100 -0.43 20.61 -7.62
CA LYS A 100 -0.45 21.60 -6.53
C LYS A 100 0.89 21.68 -5.79
N TYR A 101 1.59 20.55 -5.64
CA TYR A 101 2.84 20.44 -4.88
C TYR A 101 3.97 19.82 -5.72
N PRO A 102 4.37 20.45 -6.83
CA PRO A 102 5.38 19.89 -7.72
C PRO A 102 6.71 19.70 -6.99
N LYS A 103 7.32 18.53 -7.17
CA LYS A 103 8.58 18.07 -6.58
C LYS A 103 8.60 17.99 -5.04
N GLN A 104 7.43 18.02 -4.39
CA GLN A 104 7.33 17.98 -2.93
C GLN A 104 6.79 16.64 -2.41
N LEU A 105 5.79 16.05 -3.09
CA LEU A 105 5.12 14.84 -2.64
C LEU A 105 5.95 13.58 -2.86
N THR A 106 5.99 12.73 -1.83
CA THR A 106 6.42 11.33 -1.96
C THR A 106 5.19 10.45 -2.12
N LEU A 107 5.09 9.71 -3.22
CA LEU A 107 4.04 8.72 -3.41
C LEU A 107 4.46 7.40 -2.74
N ILE A 108 3.61 6.84 -1.90
CA ILE A 108 3.76 5.50 -1.32
C ILE A 108 2.65 4.62 -1.91
N ALA A 109 3.00 3.71 -2.80
CA ALA A 109 2.08 2.73 -3.39
C ALA A 109 2.23 1.39 -2.69
N LEU A 110 1.20 0.97 -1.97
CA LEU A 110 1.14 -0.29 -1.21
C LEU A 110 0.37 -1.39 -1.95
N GLY A 111 -0.44 -1.01 -2.95
CA GLY A 111 -1.20 -1.92 -3.79
C GLY A 111 -0.80 -1.89 -5.27
N PRO A 112 -1.61 -2.52 -6.15
CA PRO A 112 -1.43 -2.50 -7.59
C PRO A 112 -1.33 -1.09 -8.17
N LEU A 113 -0.42 -0.88 -9.12
CA LEU A 113 -0.08 0.45 -9.64
C LEU A 113 -1.11 1.04 -10.62
N THR A 114 -2.32 0.48 -10.74
CA THR A 114 -3.33 0.86 -11.73
C THR A 114 -3.76 2.33 -11.61
N ASN A 115 -3.99 2.82 -10.39
CA ASN A 115 -4.33 4.24 -10.17
C ASN A 115 -3.16 5.16 -10.59
N VAL A 116 -1.92 4.74 -10.30
CA VAL A 116 -0.68 5.46 -10.61
C VAL A 116 -0.42 5.52 -12.10
N ALA A 117 -0.55 4.40 -12.80
CA ALA A 117 -0.41 4.31 -14.25
C ALA A 117 -1.48 5.12 -14.97
N THR A 118 -2.73 5.07 -14.49
CA THR A 118 -3.82 5.90 -15.00
C THR A 118 -3.51 7.40 -14.79
N ALA A 119 -3.02 7.80 -13.62
CA ALA A 119 -2.62 9.19 -13.37
C ALA A 119 -1.49 9.63 -14.31
N LEU A 120 -0.53 8.74 -14.60
CA LEU A 120 0.57 9.00 -15.54
C LEU A 120 0.09 9.13 -17.00
N GLU A 121 -0.88 8.33 -17.42
CA GLU A 121 -1.47 8.41 -18.76
C GLU A 121 -2.16 9.76 -19.00
N HIS A 122 -2.94 10.21 -18.03
CA HIS A 122 -3.67 11.49 -18.10
C HIS A 122 -2.81 12.71 -17.77
N TYR A 123 -1.66 12.50 -17.13
CA TYR A 123 -0.69 13.54 -16.85
C TYR A 123 0.74 13.01 -17.04
N PRO A 124 1.33 13.12 -18.25
CA PRO A 124 2.65 12.55 -18.55
C PRO A 124 3.80 13.03 -17.65
N ASP A 125 3.69 14.23 -17.07
CA ASP A 125 4.65 14.77 -16.10
C ASP A 125 4.41 14.30 -14.66
N PHE A 126 3.43 13.44 -14.40
CA PHE A 126 3.03 12.99 -13.07
C PHE A 126 4.22 12.46 -12.27
N LEU A 127 4.98 11.50 -12.83
CA LEU A 127 6.16 10.95 -12.16
C LEU A 127 7.25 12.01 -12.00
N ASN A 128 7.47 12.84 -13.02
CA ASN A 128 8.46 13.92 -12.93
C ASN A 128 8.10 14.91 -11.83
N ASN A 129 6.84 15.19 -11.55
CA ASN A 129 6.45 16.16 -10.53
C ASN A 129 6.29 15.57 -9.13
N LEU A 130 6.49 14.27 -8.95
CA LEU A 130 6.73 13.70 -7.63
C LEU A 130 8.17 13.99 -7.17
N LYS A 131 8.35 14.10 -5.85
CA LYS A 131 9.68 14.14 -5.22
C LYS A 131 10.34 12.76 -5.29
N GLN A 132 9.56 11.73 -5.00
CA GLN A 132 9.98 10.33 -4.93
C GLN A 132 8.76 9.43 -5.05
N VAL A 133 8.95 8.22 -5.59
CA VAL A 133 7.97 7.14 -5.55
C VAL A 133 8.56 5.99 -4.77
N ILE A 134 7.80 5.47 -3.81
CA ILE A 134 8.09 4.25 -3.07
C ILE A 134 6.94 3.30 -3.39
N PHE A 135 7.26 2.09 -3.84
CA PHE A 135 6.25 1.07 -4.08
C PHE A 135 6.64 -0.24 -3.40
N MET A 136 5.66 -0.92 -2.81
CA MET A 136 5.81 -2.31 -2.44
C MET A 136 5.50 -3.13 -3.69
N GLY A 137 6.53 -3.83 -4.19
CA GLY A 137 6.36 -4.68 -5.34
C GLY A 137 7.66 -5.11 -6.01
N GLY A 138 7.56 -6.25 -6.72
CA GLY A 138 8.66 -6.90 -7.41
C GLY A 138 9.42 -7.93 -6.58
N VAL A 139 10.21 -8.73 -7.29
CA VAL A 139 11.14 -9.73 -6.73
C VAL A 139 12.44 -9.60 -7.53
N ILE A 140 13.54 -9.24 -6.86
CA ILE A 140 14.86 -9.15 -7.52
C ILE A 140 15.64 -10.45 -7.33
N GLU A 141 15.73 -10.92 -6.09
CA GLU A 141 16.31 -12.21 -5.75
C GLU A 141 15.20 -13.24 -5.48
N SER A 142 15.36 -14.46 -5.99
CA SER A 142 14.34 -15.50 -5.79
C SER A 142 14.11 -15.80 -4.31
N THR A 143 12.84 -15.88 -3.91
CA THR A 143 12.41 -16.18 -2.54
C THR A 143 12.19 -17.68 -2.28
N LYS A 144 12.62 -18.55 -3.22
CA LYS A 144 12.50 -20.01 -3.13
C LYS A 144 12.88 -20.52 -1.73
N ASN A 145 12.00 -21.35 -1.16
CA ASN A 145 12.14 -22.00 0.15
C ASN A 145 12.15 -21.09 1.39
N LYS A 146 11.85 -19.79 1.29
CA LYS A 146 11.78 -18.90 2.47
C LYS A 146 10.35 -18.67 2.96
N PHE A 147 9.39 -18.61 2.04
CA PHE A 147 7.96 -18.42 2.34
C PHE A 147 7.15 -19.08 1.22
N SER A 148 6.66 -20.30 1.43
CA SER A 148 5.62 -20.89 0.57
C SER A 148 4.38 -21.15 1.41
N PRO A 149 3.41 -20.22 1.48
CA PRO A 149 2.10 -20.59 1.97
C PRO A 149 1.45 -21.52 0.94
N GLN A 150 1.16 -22.77 1.32
CA GLN A 150 0.63 -23.79 0.41
C GLN A 150 -0.79 -23.51 -0.16
N PHE A 151 -1.39 -22.33 0.01
CA PHE A 151 -2.67 -22.01 -0.65
C PHE A 151 -2.88 -20.53 -1.01
N ILE A 152 -3.08 -20.29 -2.32
CA ILE A 152 -4.28 -19.70 -3.03
C ILE A 152 -3.95 -19.53 -4.54
N PHE A 153 -2.67 -19.58 -4.91
CA PHE A 153 -2.19 -19.49 -6.30
C PHE A 153 -1.18 -20.62 -6.55
N GLU A 154 -1.04 -21.09 -7.81
CA GLU A 154 -0.04 -22.10 -8.16
C GLU A 154 1.35 -21.66 -7.68
N GLU A 155 2.02 -22.49 -6.88
CA GLU A 155 3.30 -22.22 -6.19
C GLU A 155 4.39 -21.61 -7.09
N ALA A 156 4.32 -21.83 -8.40
CA ALA A 156 5.30 -21.35 -9.37
C ALA A 156 5.24 -19.84 -9.64
N ILE A 157 4.09 -19.17 -9.44
CA ILE A 157 3.91 -17.77 -9.87
C ILE A 157 4.65 -16.79 -8.94
N PHE A 158 4.71 -17.09 -7.63
CA PHE A 158 5.34 -16.21 -6.63
C PHE A 158 6.84 -16.39 -6.45
N ASP A 159 7.43 -17.43 -7.05
CA ASP A 159 8.90 -17.59 -7.11
C ASP A 159 9.58 -16.50 -7.94
N THR A 160 8.82 -15.87 -8.86
CA THR A 160 9.29 -14.85 -9.80
C THR A 160 8.41 -13.61 -9.90
N THR A 161 7.24 -13.58 -9.24
CA THR A 161 6.27 -12.49 -9.38
C THR A 161 5.71 -12.09 -8.02
N GLU A 162 5.70 -10.80 -7.73
CA GLU A 162 5.10 -10.25 -6.51
C GLU A 162 3.60 -9.92 -6.76
N PHE A 163 2.79 -9.96 -5.69
CA PHE A 163 1.32 -9.88 -5.75
C PHE A 163 0.82 -8.62 -6.46
N ASN A 164 1.26 -7.44 -6.02
CA ASN A 164 0.83 -6.16 -6.58
C ASN A 164 1.19 -6.03 -8.06
N PHE A 165 2.39 -6.48 -8.44
CA PHE A 165 2.82 -6.48 -9.84
C PHE A 165 2.02 -7.47 -10.69
N TYR A 166 1.67 -8.63 -10.12
CA TYR A 166 0.82 -9.62 -10.77
C TYR A 166 -0.62 -9.14 -11.00
N GLN A 167 -1.17 -8.34 -10.07
CA GLN A 167 -2.53 -7.79 -10.19
C GLN A 167 -2.69 -6.82 -11.38
N ASP A 168 -1.63 -6.13 -11.80
CA ASP A 168 -1.64 -5.30 -13.00
C ASP A 168 -0.23 -5.18 -13.64
N PRO A 169 0.15 -6.16 -14.47
CA PRO A 169 1.45 -6.15 -15.13
C PRO A 169 1.60 -4.99 -16.12
N GLN A 170 0.50 -4.52 -16.73
CA GLN A 170 0.52 -3.42 -17.70
C GLN A 170 0.77 -2.08 -17.01
N ALA A 171 0.04 -1.80 -15.92
CA ALA A 171 0.28 -0.63 -15.09
C ALA A 171 1.69 -0.63 -14.51
N THR A 172 2.14 -1.77 -14.01
CA THR A 172 3.49 -1.96 -13.50
C THR A 172 4.53 -1.61 -14.54
N LYS A 173 4.43 -2.20 -15.74
CA LYS A 173 5.34 -1.91 -16.85
C LYS A 173 5.36 -0.41 -17.16
N SER A 174 4.19 0.22 -17.28
CA SER A 174 4.06 1.65 -17.57
C SER A 174 4.80 2.52 -16.54
N VAL A 175 4.57 2.30 -15.24
CA VAL A 175 5.17 3.11 -14.17
C VAL A 175 6.68 2.89 -14.04
N ILE A 176 7.14 1.64 -14.18
CA ILE A 176 8.55 1.26 -14.00
C ILE A 176 9.40 1.68 -15.19
N GLU A 177 8.95 1.41 -16.42
CA GLU A 177 9.72 1.67 -17.64
C GLU A 177 9.70 3.15 -18.07
N THR A 178 8.72 3.94 -17.60
CA THR A 178 8.67 5.37 -17.91
C THR A 178 9.96 6.07 -17.48
N LYS A 179 10.58 6.79 -18.41
CA LYS A 179 11.78 7.57 -18.13
C LYS A 179 11.40 8.80 -17.30
N THR A 180 12.01 8.93 -16.12
CA THR A 180 11.80 10.06 -15.22
C THR A 180 13.09 10.36 -14.47
N ALA A 181 13.27 11.62 -14.09
CA ALA A 181 14.34 12.03 -13.18
C ALA A 181 14.01 11.75 -11.69
N THR A 182 12.75 11.38 -11.41
CA THR A 182 12.28 11.14 -10.04
C THR A 182 12.80 9.80 -9.52
N SER A 183 13.33 9.81 -8.30
CA SER A 183 13.78 8.59 -7.63
C SER A 183 12.60 7.64 -7.40
N ARG A 184 12.80 6.38 -7.76
CA ARG A 184 11.86 5.29 -7.51
C ARG A 184 12.54 4.23 -6.64
N ILE A 185 11.91 3.87 -5.54
CA ILE A 185 12.39 2.85 -4.60
C ILE A 185 11.37 1.72 -4.57
N GLY A 186 11.79 0.54 -5.02
CA GLY A 186 11.01 -0.68 -4.89
C GLY A 186 11.35 -1.41 -3.60
N ILE A 187 10.33 -1.78 -2.83
CA ILE A 187 10.44 -2.66 -1.68
C ILE A 187 9.87 -4.02 -2.10
N GLY A 188 10.76 -4.88 -2.60
CA GLY A 188 10.39 -6.19 -3.14
C GLY A 188 10.19 -7.25 -2.06
N LEU A 189 9.62 -8.39 -2.47
CA LEU A 189 9.36 -9.52 -1.58
C LEU A 189 10.64 -10.06 -0.91
N ASP A 190 11.76 -10.03 -1.62
CA ASP A 190 13.09 -10.42 -1.12
C ASP A 190 13.57 -9.56 0.05
N ILE A 191 13.10 -8.31 0.16
CA ILE A 191 13.37 -7.42 1.29
C ILE A 191 12.35 -7.66 2.40
N CYS A 192 11.05 -7.70 2.07
CA CYS A 192 9.96 -7.86 3.04
C CYS A 192 10.09 -9.15 3.86
N THR A 193 10.53 -10.24 3.22
CA THR A 193 10.70 -11.56 3.85
C THR A 193 11.86 -11.63 4.85
N GLN A 194 12.69 -10.59 4.96
CA GLN A 194 13.76 -10.51 5.97
C GLN A 194 13.27 -9.96 7.32
N VAL A 195 12.08 -9.33 7.36
CA VAL A 195 11.54 -8.68 8.56
C VAL A 195 10.21 -9.33 8.94
N ILE A 196 10.27 -10.26 9.90
CA ILE A 196 9.14 -11.13 10.23
C ILE A 196 8.36 -10.60 11.44
N PHE A 197 7.04 -10.50 11.30
CA PHE A 197 6.13 -10.27 12.42
C PHE A 197 5.82 -11.59 13.14
N THR A 198 6.06 -11.68 14.46
CA THR A 198 5.97 -12.94 15.22
C THR A 198 4.91 -12.89 16.32
N ARG A 199 4.59 -14.05 16.93
CA ARG A 199 3.77 -14.11 18.16
C ARG A 199 4.30 -13.24 19.29
N ASP A 200 5.61 -13.03 19.39
CA ASP A 200 6.16 -12.20 20.45
C ASP A 200 5.87 -10.71 20.20
N HIS A 201 5.85 -10.26 18.94
CA HIS A 201 5.33 -8.93 18.59
C HIS A 201 3.84 -8.82 18.95
N LEU A 202 3.04 -9.83 18.59
CA LEU A 202 1.62 -9.85 18.96
C LEU A 202 1.41 -9.79 20.49
N LYS A 203 2.19 -10.55 21.28
CA LYS A 203 2.14 -10.51 22.75
C LYS A 203 2.47 -9.12 23.30
N LYS A 204 3.44 -8.41 22.70
CA LYS A 204 3.76 -7.02 23.06
C LYS A 204 2.58 -6.10 22.76
N LEU A 205 1.97 -6.21 21.57
CA LEU A 205 0.79 -5.41 21.22
C LEU A 205 -0.37 -5.64 22.20
N LYS A 206 -0.67 -6.89 22.59
CA LYS A 206 -1.77 -7.21 23.54
C LYS A 206 -1.68 -6.52 24.90
N LYS A 207 -0.47 -6.07 25.29
CA LYS A 207 -0.23 -5.32 26.54
C LYS A 207 -0.68 -3.87 26.43
N VAL A 208 -0.79 -3.33 25.22
CA VAL A 208 -1.27 -1.97 24.96
C VAL A 208 -2.80 -1.98 24.92
N LYS A 209 -3.43 -1.12 25.72
CA LYS A 209 -4.89 -1.01 25.83
C LYS A 209 -5.37 0.27 25.17
N THR A 210 -5.63 0.19 23.87
CA THR A 210 -6.20 1.28 23.07
C THR A 210 -7.24 0.69 22.12
N GLN A 211 -8.23 1.50 21.72
CA GLN A 211 -9.28 1.08 20.80
C GLN A 211 -8.70 0.53 19.48
N LEU A 212 -7.65 1.17 18.97
CA LEU A 212 -6.93 0.71 17.78
C LEU A 212 -6.34 -0.69 17.98
N ILE A 213 -5.60 -0.91 19.08
CA ILE A 213 -4.96 -2.21 19.32
C ILE A 213 -6.02 -3.30 19.53
N GLU A 214 -7.05 -3.02 20.31
CA GLU A 214 -8.16 -3.96 20.53
C GLU A 214 -8.86 -4.34 19.22
N TYR A 215 -9.02 -3.38 18.30
CA TYR A 215 -9.56 -3.62 16.97
C TYR A 215 -8.65 -4.53 16.12
N ILE A 216 -7.33 -4.29 16.08
CA ILE A 216 -6.46 -5.03 15.15
C ILE A 216 -6.09 -6.45 15.62
N ILE A 217 -6.05 -6.70 16.94
CA ILE A 217 -5.56 -7.98 17.51
C ILE A 217 -6.24 -9.22 16.93
N PRO A 218 -7.59 -9.31 16.82
CA PRO A 218 -8.25 -10.49 16.27
C PRO A 218 -7.86 -10.79 14.82
N TYR A 219 -7.56 -9.76 14.03
CA TYR A 219 -7.15 -9.89 12.63
C TYR A 219 -5.70 -10.31 12.51
N LEU A 220 -4.80 -9.72 13.31
CA LEU A 220 -3.40 -10.15 13.38
C LEU A 220 -3.25 -11.59 13.86
N GLU A 221 -4.08 -12.02 14.81
CA GLU A 221 -4.13 -13.41 15.24
C GLU A 221 -4.54 -14.37 14.12
N SER A 222 -5.57 -14.00 13.37
CA SER A 222 -6.06 -14.76 12.23
C SER A 222 -5.03 -14.83 11.11
N TRP A 223 -4.38 -13.71 10.80
CA TRP A 223 -3.34 -13.62 9.77
C TRP A 223 -2.12 -14.44 10.18
N LEU A 224 -1.61 -14.29 11.41
CA LEU A 224 -0.48 -15.10 11.90
C LEU A 224 -0.76 -16.60 11.86
N LYS A 225 -1.99 -17.05 12.13
CA LYS A 225 -2.34 -18.47 11.99
C LYS A 225 -2.23 -18.96 10.54
N ILE A 226 -2.40 -18.11 9.54
CA ILE A 226 -2.23 -18.52 8.13
C ILE A 226 -0.75 -18.65 7.80
N TRP A 227 0.07 -17.74 8.31
CA TRP A 227 1.49 -17.66 7.98
C TRP A 227 2.40 -18.55 8.84
N GLU A 228 1.97 -18.98 10.03
CA GLU A 228 2.78 -19.82 10.93
C GLU A 228 2.66 -21.33 10.68
N PHE A 229 1.69 -21.78 9.88
CA PHE A 229 1.47 -23.21 9.62
C PHE A 229 2.09 -23.71 8.30
N ASN A 230 3.12 -23.02 7.79
CA ASN A 230 3.92 -23.49 6.64
C ASN A 230 5.41 -23.46 6.97
#